data_AF-A0A651E379-F1
#
_entry.id   AF-A0A651E379-F1
#
_cell.length_a   1.000
_cell.length_b   1.000
_cell.length_c   1.000
_cell.angle_alpha   90.00
_cell.angle_beta   90.00
_cell.angle_gamma   90.00
#
_symmetry.space_group_name_H-M   'P 1'
#
loop_
_entity.id
_entity.type
_entity.pdbx_description
1 polymer ?
#
loop_
_entity_poly.entity_id
_entity_poly.type
_entity_poly.pdbx_seq_one_letter_code
_entity_poly.pdbx_strand_id
1 'polypeptide(L)'
;MEALTLQNVVRKDIPLAYRRTYTASAVVSGRNTGESIFGIEFDIEHTPLGTVEVQVRFPNRPSYPLVPLIKRLKETITALEREGSLP
;
A
#
# COMPACT_ATOMS: atom_id res chain seq x y z
N MET A 1 11.02 -4.47 16.26
CA MET A 1 10.48 -4.70 14.91
C MET A 1 9.13 -4.03 14.86
N GLU A 2 8.94 -3.09 13.96
CA GLU A 2 7.61 -2.52 13.70
C GLU A 2 6.94 -3.39 12.64
N ALA A 3 5.70 -3.83 12.89
CA ALA A 3 4.91 -4.60 11.94
C ALA A 3 4.04 -3.64 11.12
N LEU A 4 3.91 -3.94 9.83
CA LEU A 4 3.08 -3.18 8.89
C LEU A 4 2.05 -4.15 8.30
N THR A 5 0.77 -3.81 8.42
CA THR A 5 -0.33 -4.61 7.89
C THR A 5 -1.31 -3.72 7.14
N LEU A 6 -1.84 -4.21 6.02
CA LEU A 6 -2.91 -3.55 5.28
C LEU A 6 -4.26 -4.12 5.72
N GLN A 7 -5.19 -3.24 6.04
CA GLN A 7 -6.57 -3.58 6.38
C GLN A 7 -7.54 -2.82 5.48
N ASN A 8 -8.76 -3.34 5.33
CA ASN A 8 -9.84 -2.72 4.55
C ASN A 8 -9.38 -2.37 3.12
N VAL A 9 -8.68 -3.30 2.47
CA VAL A 9 -8.24 -3.13 1.08
C VAL A 9 -9.48 -3.19 0.19
N VAL A 10 -9.77 -2.09 -0.50
CA VAL A 10 -10.91 -1.97 -1.41
C VAL A 10 -10.39 -1.52 -2.76
N ARG A 11 -10.74 -2.26 -3.80
CA ARG A 11 -10.46 -1.87 -5.19
C ARG A 11 -11.40 -0.75 -5.61
N LYS A 12 -10.84 0.34 -6.14
CA LYS A 12 -11.60 1.39 -6.80
C LYS A 12 -11.96 0.96 -8.21
N ASP A 13 -13.22 1.13 -8.57
CA ASP A 13 -13.68 0.94 -9.94
C ASP A 13 -13.30 2.17 -10.78
N ILE A 14 -12.22 2.04 -11.55
CA ILE A 14 -11.67 3.08 -12.41
C ILE A 14 -11.55 2.50 -13.81
N PRO A 15 -11.98 3.22 -14.87
CA PRO A 15 -12.01 2.70 -16.25
C PRO A 15 -10.63 2.55 -16.91
N LEU A 16 -9.54 2.39 -16.14
CA LEU A 16 -8.19 2.20 -16.63
C LEU A 16 -7.79 0.72 -16.58
N ALA A 17 -7.86 0.04 -17.73
CA ALA A 17 -7.62 -1.41 -17.80
C ALA A 17 -6.20 -1.84 -17.37
N TYR A 18 -5.20 -0.97 -17.56
CA TYR A 18 -3.79 -1.25 -17.25
C TYR A 18 -3.38 -0.90 -15.81
N ARG A 19 -4.29 -0.28 -15.04
CA ARG A 19 -3.99 0.25 -13.71
C ARG A 19 -5.11 -0.08 -12.74
N ARG A 20 -4.78 -0.81 -11.68
CA ARG A 20 -5.71 -1.08 -10.58
C ARG A 20 -5.41 -0.12 -9.44
N THR A 21 -6.44 0.58 -8.97
CA THR A 21 -6.33 1.52 -7.86
C THR A 21 -7.03 0.93 -6.64
N TYR A 22 -6.43 1.10 -5.48
CA TYR A 22 -6.91 0.56 -4.21
C TYR A 22 -6.86 1.60 -3.12
N THR A 23 -7.78 1.52 -2.18
CA THR A 23 -7.72 2.22 -0.90
C THR A 23 -7.54 1.20 0.21
N ALA A 24 -6.73 1.53 1.20
CA ALA A 24 -6.50 0.66 2.36
C ALA A 24 -6.14 1.49 3.60
N SER A 25 -6.16 0.82 4.75
CA SER A 25 -5.61 1.32 6.00
C SER A 25 -4.27 0.65 6.27
N ALA A 26 -3.20 1.42 6.34
CA ALA A 26 -1.89 0.96 6.77
C ALA A 26 -1.80 1.02 8.30
N VAL A 27 -1.70 -0.14 8.93
CA VAL A 27 -1.56 -0.28 10.38
C VAL A 27 -0.08 -0.54 10.68
N VAL A 28 0.55 0.42 11.36
CA VAL A 28 1.94 0.32 11.83
C VAL A 28 1.90 0.09 13.33
N SER A 29 2.37 -1.07 13.79
CA SER A 29 2.49 -1.36 15.22
C SER A 29 3.96 -1.43 15.61
N GLY A 30 4.36 -0.57 16.54
CA GLY A 30 5.72 -0.52 17.07
C GLY A 30 5.75 -0.89 18.55
N ARG A 31 6.82 -1.56 18.97
CA ARG A 31 6.99 -2.04 20.37
C ARG A 31 6.97 -0.91 21.41
N ASN A 32 7.35 0.31 21.01
CA ASN A 32 7.44 1.49 21.88
C ASN A 32 6.52 2.66 21.46
N THR A 33 5.95 2.61 20.26
CA THR A 33 5.24 3.74 19.61
C THR A 33 3.73 3.54 19.51
N GLY A 34 3.22 2.37 19.92
CA GLY A 34 1.80 2.03 19.82
C GLY A 34 1.40 1.62 18.41
N GLU A 35 0.08 1.56 18.18
CA GLU A 35 -0.51 1.32 16.87
C GLU A 35 -0.88 2.65 16.22
N SER A 36 -0.37 2.89 15.01
CA SER A 36 -0.73 4.04 14.19
C SER A 36 -1.41 3.56 12.92
N ILE A 37 -2.60 4.09 12.65
CA ILE A 37 -3.41 3.74 11.50
C ILE A 37 -3.43 4.92 10.54
N PHE A 38 -3.05 4.69 9.30
CA PHE A 38 -3.04 5.72 8.25
C PHE A 38 -3.85 5.26 7.05
N GLY A 39 -4.72 6.12 6.55
CA GLY A 39 -5.36 5.90 5.25
C GLY A 39 -4.31 6.00 4.14
N ILE A 40 -4.32 5.04 3.22
CA ILE A 40 -3.47 5.04 2.02
C ILE A 40 -4.31 4.77 0.79
N GLU A 41 -3.82 5.26 -0.34
CA GLU A 41 -4.28 4.88 -1.66
C GLU A 41 -3.08 4.38 -2.44
N PHE A 42 -3.23 3.29 -3.20
CA PHE A 42 -2.13 2.79 -4.02
C PHE A 42 -2.62 2.30 -5.37
N ASP A 43 -1.72 2.40 -6.35
CA ASP A 43 -1.91 1.84 -7.67
C ASP A 43 -0.97 0.68 -7.90
N ILE A 44 -1.47 -0.29 -8.65
CA ILE A 44 -0.68 -1.35 -9.25
C ILE A 44 -0.82 -1.19 -10.76
N GLU A 45 0.29 -0.85 -11.40
CA GLU A 45 0.39 -0.69 -12.85
C GLU A 45 1.31 -1.76 -13.42
N HIS A 46 0.86 -2.43 -14.48
CA HIS A 46 1.69 -3.36 -15.25
C HIS A 46 2.30 -2.59 -16.41
N THR A 47 3.62 -2.41 -16.38
CA THR A 47 4.31 -1.73 -17.47
C THR A 47 4.40 -2.65 -18.70
N PRO A 48 4.58 -2.09 -19.92
CA PRO A 48 4.81 -2.89 -21.12
C PRO A 48 6.04 -3.81 -21.04
N LEU A 49 6.97 -3.54 -20.11
CA LEU A 49 8.17 -4.34 -19.88
C LEU A 49 7.94 -5.51 -18.90
N GLY A 50 6.70 -5.72 -18.45
CA GLY A 50 6.34 -6.77 -17.50
C GLY A 50 6.75 -6.47 -16.06
N THR A 51 7.15 -5.23 -15.76
CA THR A 51 7.40 -4.81 -14.37
C THR A 51 6.11 -4.34 -13.72
N VAL A 52 5.95 -4.69 -12.44
CA VAL A 52 4.86 -4.19 -11.60
C VAL A 52 5.33 -2.92 -10.92
N GLU A 53 4.70 -1.80 -11.22
CA GLU A 53 4.95 -0.53 -10.55
C GLU A 53 3.89 -0.28 -9.48
N VAL A 54 4.36 -0.08 -8.24
CA VAL A 54 3.50 0.28 -7.10
C VAL A 54 3.71 1.75 -6.75
N GLN A 55 2.64 2.53 -6.86
CA GLN A 55 2.59 3.93 -6.44
C GLN A 55 1.71 4.04 -5.19
N VAL A 56 2.21 4.70 -4.14
CA VAL A 56 1.50 4.87 -2.87
C VAL A 56 1.30 6.36 -2.61
N ARG A 57 0.06 6.74 -2.31
CA ARG A 57 -0.38 8.08 -1.94
C ARG A 57 -0.94 8.06 -0.52
N PHE A 58 -0.68 9.13 0.22
CA PHE A 58 -1.25 9.36 1.54
C PHE A 58 -2.26 10.52 1.44
N PRO A 59 -3.57 10.27 1.52
CA PRO A 59 -4.58 11.31 1.53
C PRO A 59 -4.36 12.31 2.68
N ASN A 60 -3.95 11.79 3.84
CA ASN A 60 -3.52 12.57 4.99
C ASN A 60 -2.05 12.27 5.26
N ARG A 61 -1.21 13.30 5.32
CA ARG A 61 0.22 13.14 5.56
C ARG A 61 0.44 12.55 6.97
N PRO A 62 0.99 11.33 7.10
CA PRO A 62 1.29 10.78 8.42
C PRO A 62 2.39 11.60 9.08
N SER A 63 2.36 11.69 10.42
CA SER A 63 3.42 12.27 11.25
C SER A 63 4.66 11.36 11.37
N TYR A 64 4.68 10.25 10.60
CA TYR A 64 5.72 9.23 10.59
C TYR A 64 6.71 9.46 9.44
N PRO A 65 8.00 9.06 9.56
CA PRO A 65 8.96 9.13 8.46
C PRO A 65 8.45 8.44 7.18
N LEU A 66 8.18 9.23 6.14
CA LEU A 66 7.53 8.76 4.91
C LEU A 66 8.38 7.76 4.11
N VAL A 67 9.69 8.00 4.04
CA VAL A 67 10.60 7.19 3.21
C VAL A 67 10.60 5.71 3.63
N PRO A 68 10.85 5.35 4.90
CA PRO A 68 10.81 3.94 5.32
C PRO A 68 9.41 3.33 5.20
N LEU A 69 8.36 4.12 5.46
CA LEU A 69 6.98 3.65 5.35
C LEU A 69 6.59 3.30 3.91
N ILE A 70 6.92 4.17 2.95
CA ILE A 70 6.66 3.93 1.52
C ILE A 70 7.39 2.68 1.05
N LYS A 71 8.67 2.51 1.41
CA LYS A 71 9.44 1.33 1.03
C LYS A 71 8.78 0.05 1.52
N ARG A 72 8.42 0.01 2.81
CA ARG A 72 7.76 -1.14 3.45
C ARG A 72 6.40 -1.42 2.83
N LEU A 73 5.60 -0.38 2.55
CA LEU A 73 4.30 -0.51 1.88
C LEU A 73 4.44 -1.09 0.49
N LYS A 74 5.40 -0.62 -0.32
CA LYS A 74 5.65 -1.18 -1.65
C LYS A 74 6.04 -2.65 -1.58
N GLU A 75 6.90 -3.04 -0.65
CA GLU A 75 7.28 -4.44 -0.42
C GLU A 75 6.06 -5.30 -0.05
N THR A 76 5.23 -4.85 0.90
CA THR A 76 4.00 -5.56 1.31
C THR A 76 2.98 -5.67 0.19
N ILE A 77 2.71 -4.59 -0.55
CA ILE A 77 1.75 -4.59 -1.67
C ILE A 77 2.24 -5.52 -2.80
N THR A 78 3.53 -5.48 -3.11
CA THR A 78 4.12 -6.34 -4.14
C THR A 78 4.05 -7.81 -3.74
N ALA A 79 4.25 -8.14 -2.46
CA ALA A 79 4.07 -9.50 -1.95
C ALA A 79 2.61 -9.95 -2.08
N LEU A 80 1.65 -9.14 -1.63
CA LEU A 80 0.21 -9.45 -1.72
C LEU A 80 -0.27 -9.63 -3.17
N GLU A 81 0.25 -8.82 -4.10
CA GLU A 81 -0.04 -8.97 -5.53
C GLU A 81 0.53 -10.27 -6.10
N ARG A 82 1.77 -10.64 -5.74
CA ARG A 82 2.37 -11.92 -6.16
C ARG A 82 1.64 -13.14 -5.57
N GLU A 83 1.08 -12.99 -4.38
CA GLU A 83 0.29 -14.02 -3.69
C GLU A 83 -1.18 -14.06 -4.17
N GLY A 84 -1.60 -13.14 -5.04
CA GLY A 84 -2.99 -13.04 -5.51
C GLY A 84 -3.99 -12.74 -4.39
N SER A 85 -3.54 -12.14 -3.28
CA SER A 85 -4.34 -11.87 -2.07
C SER A 85 -5.00 -10.50 -2.07
N LEU A 86 -4.87 -9.74 -3.16
CA LEU A 86 -5.60 -8.49 -3.36
C LEU A 86 -6.97 -8.76 -4.00
N PRO A 87 -8.05 -8.16 -3.47
CA PRO A 87 -9.40 -8.34 -3.99
C PRO A 87 -9.61 -7.68 -5.38
#